data_AF-A0AAD4E784-F1
#
_entry.id   AF-A0AAD4E784-F1
#
_cell.length_a   1.000
_cell.length_b   1.000
_cell.length_c   1.000
_cell.angle_alpha   90.00
_cell.angle_beta   90.00
_cell.angle_gamma   90.00
#
_symmetry.space_group_name_H-M   'P 1'
#
loop_
_entity.id
_entity.type
_entity.pdbx_description
1 polymer ?
#
loop_
_entity_poly.entity_id
_entity_poly.type
_entity_poly.pdbx_seq_one_letter_code
_entity_poly.pdbx_strand_id
1 'polypeptide(L)'
;SLHASIYTKTRKQMMKLEPGQDQLQKYKPLLRKQLKISTAVGDPNARGQRNESLAWFWSVEVDLRGPDQSWNEEFYRVHWLRAKALRDRWREEMLLVTLEMDWTCKFFLWKTTIWGEHMQESLEKRLPGHGCYAGRQSHMYSLLAQDAQAAFQDLQNVLIEAGDE
;
A
#
# COMPACT_ATOMS: atom_id res chain seq x y z
N SER A 1 -7.82 28.35 16.46
CA SER A 1 -9.15 28.10 17.06
C SER A 1 -9.03 28.21 18.58
N LEU A 2 -10.01 28.85 19.23
CA LEU A 2 -10.11 28.98 20.68
C LEU A 2 -10.08 27.61 21.37
N HIS A 3 -10.86 26.65 20.86
CA HIS A 3 -10.96 25.29 21.39
C HIS A 3 -9.62 24.54 21.42
N ALA A 4 -8.81 24.65 20.37
CA ALA A 4 -7.48 24.03 20.33
C ALA A 4 -6.51 24.64 21.37
N SER A 5 -6.61 25.95 21.61
CA SER A 5 -5.82 26.64 22.64
C SER A 5 -6.25 26.21 24.04
N ILE A 6 -7.55 26.07 24.28
CA ILE A 6 -8.09 25.57 25.54
C ILE A 6 -7.61 24.14 25.79
N TYR A 7 -7.76 23.24 24.81
CA TYR A 7 -7.31 21.85 24.93
C TYR A 7 -5.80 21.74 25.24
N THR A 8 -4.97 22.51 24.54
CA THR A 8 -3.51 22.46 24.77
C THR A 8 -3.14 22.98 26.16
N LYS A 9 -3.84 24.00 26.67
CA LYS A 9 -3.67 24.48 28.06
C LYS A 9 -4.13 23.44 29.08
N THR A 10 -5.31 22.86 28.91
CA THR A 10 -5.85 21.86 29.85
C THR A 10 -4.99 20.60 29.86
N ARG A 11 -4.56 20.10 28.70
CA ARG A 11 -3.64 18.97 28.60
C ARG A 11 -2.31 19.24 29.31
N LYS A 12 -1.75 20.46 29.19
CA LYS A 12 -0.54 20.84 29.93
C LYS A 12 -0.73 20.78 31.44
N GLN A 13 -1.88 21.21 31.96
CA GLN A 13 -2.16 21.09 33.39
C GLN A 13 -2.40 19.64 33.80
N MET A 14 -3.12 18.87 32.99
CA MET A 14 -3.33 17.44 33.21
C MET A 14 -1.99 16.69 33.32
N MET A 15 -1.02 16.99 32.46
CA MET A 15 0.33 16.41 32.54
C MET A 15 1.05 16.72 33.86
N LYS A 16 0.79 17.87 34.49
CA LYS A 16 1.37 18.21 35.81
C LYS A 16 0.77 17.43 36.97
N LEU A 17 -0.43 16.88 36.78
CA LEU A 17 -1.13 16.08 37.77
C LEU A 17 -0.80 14.58 37.66
N GLU A 18 0.23 14.22 36.88
CA GLU A 18 0.69 12.84 36.65
C GLU A 18 -0.46 11.89 36.27
N PRO A 19 -1.06 12.09 35.08
CA PRO A 19 -2.25 11.35 34.70
C PRO A 19 -1.88 9.88 34.42
N GLY A 20 -2.80 8.97 34.75
CA GLY A 20 -2.63 7.55 34.46
C GLY A 20 -2.44 7.25 32.96
N GLN A 21 -1.91 6.07 32.66
CA GLN A 21 -1.57 5.65 31.29
C GLN A 21 -2.78 5.69 30.34
N ASP A 22 -3.98 5.37 30.85
CA ASP A 22 -5.24 5.42 30.09
C ASP A 22 -5.57 6.83 29.59
N GLN A 23 -5.33 7.84 30.44
CA GLN A 23 -5.56 9.25 30.10
C GLN A 23 -4.56 9.74 29.05
N LEU A 24 -3.32 9.25 29.09
CA LEU A 24 -2.29 9.57 28.10
C LEU A 24 -2.56 8.92 26.74
N GLN A 25 -3.13 7.71 26.73
CA GLN A 25 -3.58 7.06 25.49
C GLN A 25 -4.79 7.79 24.88
N LYS A 26 -5.75 8.21 25.72
CA LYS A 26 -6.96 8.91 25.29
C LYS A 26 -6.68 10.34 24.81
N TYR A 27 -5.82 11.09 25.50
CA TYR A 27 -5.60 12.52 25.24
C TYR A 27 -4.19 12.82 24.71
N LYS A 28 -4.04 12.75 23.38
CA LYS A 28 -2.76 12.95 22.68
C LYS A 28 -2.49 14.44 22.37
N PRO A 29 -1.25 14.85 22.08
CA PRO A 29 -0.98 16.22 21.67
C PRO A 29 -1.71 16.58 20.37
N LEU A 30 -2.29 17.79 20.30
CA LEU A 30 -2.87 18.33 19.07
C LEU A 30 -1.78 18.88 18.17
N LEU A 31 -1.60 18.28 16.99
CA LEU A 31 -0.70 18.79 15.96
C LEU A 31 -1.43 19.76 15.04
N ARG A 32 -0.73 20.81 14.61
CA ARG A 32 -1.31 21.80 13.68
C ARG A 32 -1.76 21.18 12.35
N LYS A 33 -1.10 20.11 11.91
CA LYS A 33 -1.47 19.33 10.71
C LYS A 33 -2.85 18.66 10.83
N GLN A 34 -3.24 18.25 12.04
CA GLN A 34 -4.50 17.56 12.34
C GLN A 34 -5.70 18.51 12.48
N LEU A 35 -5.44 19.82 12.59
CA LEU A 35 -6.48 20.85 12.70
C LEU A 35 -6.94 21.37 11.32
N LYS A 36 -6.43 20.78 10.23
CA LYS A 36 -6.95 21.04 8.89
C LYS A 36 -8.31 20.35 8.75
N ILE A 37 -9.27 21.06 8.17
CA ILE A 37 -10.61 20.52 7.92
C ILE A 37 -10.47 19.38 6.91
N SER A 38 -10.93 18.18 7.29
CA SER A 38 -11.09 17.08 6.32
C SER A 38 -12.19 17.48 5.34
N THR A 39 -11.83 17.68 4.08
CA THR A 39 -12.81 17.97 3.02
C THR A 39 -13.52 16.69 2.55
N ALA A 40 -13.20 15.53 3.15
CA ALA A 40 -13.71 14.22 2.75
C ALA A 40 -15.24 14.10 2.69
N VAL A 41 -15.95 14.85 3.53
CA VAL A 41 -17.42 14.85 3.54
C VAL A 41 -18.01 15.79 2.47
N GLY A 42 -17.35 16.92 2.20
CA GLY A 42 -17.83 17.92 1.24
C GLY A 42 -17.42 17.67 -0.21
N ASP A 43 -16.25 17.08 -0.42
CA ASP A 43 -15.77 16.61 -1.72
C ASP A 43 -15.07 15.26 -1.52
N PRO A 44 -15.82 14.14 -1.63
CA PRO A 44 -15.28 12.83 -1.36
C PRO A 44 -14.23 12.37 -2.38
N ASN A 45 -14.16 13.00 -3.55
CA ASN A 45 -13.24 12.63 -4.63
C ASN A 45 -12.08 13.62 -4.80
N ALA A 46 -11.88 14.55 -3.86
CA ALA A 46 -10.79 15.51 -3.89
C ALA A 46 -9.42 14.83 -3.98
N ARG A 47 -8.61 15.28 -4.94
CA ARG A 47 -7.26 14.74 -5.20
C ARG A 47 -6.33 15.04 -4.01
N GLY A 48 -5.59 14.04 -3.54
CA GLY A 48 -4.61 14.18 -2.45
C GLY A 48 -5.07 13.67 -1.08
N GLN A 49 -6.34 13.28 -0.92
CA GLN A 49 -6.86 12.71 0.32
C GLN A 49 -6.53 11.21 0.52
N ARG A 50 -5.84 10.57 -0.44
CA ARG A 50 -5.62 9.10 -0.50
C ARG A 50 -4.92 8.53 0.74
N ASN A 51 -4.01 9.29 1.36
CA ASN A 51 -3.21 8.87 2.52
C ASN A 51 -3.52 9.67 3.78
N GLU A 52 -4.62 10.41 3.82
CA GLU A 52 -4.95 11.21 5.01
C GLU A 52 -5.48 10.30 6.13
N SER A 53 -4.65 10.11 7.16
CA SER A 53 -5.09 9.46 8.40
C SER A 53 -5.97 10.41 9.20
N LEU A 54 -7.08 9.90 9.72
CA LEU A 54 -7.93 10.64 10.64
C LEU A 54 -7.13 11.12 11.86
N ALA A 55 -7.41 12.34 12.34
CA ALA A 55 -6.79 12.80 13.57
C ALA A 55 -7.28 11.98 14.78
N TRP A 56 -6.40 11.73 15.75
CA TRP A 56 -6.68 10.86 16.90
C TRP A 56 -7.90 11.30 17.73
N PHE A 57 -8.25 12.60 17.72
CA PHE A 57 -9.39 13.09 18.51
C PHE A 57 -10.73 12.61 17.95
N TRP A 58 -10.79 12.17 16.69
CA TRP A 58 -11.96 11.52 16.11
C TRP A 58 -12.08 10.05 16.52
N SER A 59 -11.02 9.41 17.00
CA SER A 59 -11.05 8.04 17.53
C SER A 59 -11.29 8.01 19.04
N VAL A 60 -11.46 9.16 19.68
CA VAL A 60 -11.84 9.20 21.09
C VAL A 60 -13.31 8.83 21.17
N GLU A 61 -13.63 7.76 21.92
CA GLU A 61 -15.00 7.48 22.34
C GLU A 61 -15.48 8.66 23.21
N VAL A 62 -16.12 9.61 22.54
CA VAL A 62 -16.98 10.60 23.16
C VAL A 62 -18.35 9.94 23.22
N ASP A 63 -19.00 10.00 24.38
CA ASP A 63 -20.35 9.49 24.56
C ASP A 63 -21.30 10.40 23.76
N LEU A 64 -21.44 10.12 22.45
CA LEU A 64 -22.12 10.95 21.45
C LEU A 64 -23.65 10.86 21.54
N ARG A 65 -24.22 10.51 22.70
CA ARG A 65 -25.67 10.50 22.98
C ARG A 65 -26.32 11.89 22.99
N GLY A 66 -25.76 12.85 22.26
CA GLY A 66 -26.38 14.15 21.99
C GLY A 66 -27.37 14.09 20.82
N PRO A 67 -28.13 15.17 20.58
CA PRO A 67 -29.19 15.24 19.55
C PRO A 67 -28.69 15.27 18.10
N ASP A 68 -27.37 15.28 17.85
CA ASP A 68 -26.75 15.47 16.52
C ASP A 68 -25.97 14.20 16.07
N GLN A 69 -26.59 13.03 16.23
CA GLN A 69 -25.99 11.71 15.94
C GLN A 69 -25.79 11.45 14.43
N SER A 70 -26.70 11.97 13.59
CA SER A 70 -26.77 11.65 12.15
C SER A 70 -25.49 12.03 11.39
N TRP A 71 -24.91 13.20 11.65
CA TRP A 71 -23.69 13.64 10.97
C TRP A 71 -22.45 12.84 11.42
N ASN A 72 -22.37 12.49 12.71
CA ASN A 72 -21.26 11.71 13.25
C ASN A 72 -21.25 10.29 12.69
N GLU A 73 -22.41 9.63 12.62
CA GLU A 73 -22.56 8.29 12.06
C GLU A 73 -22.15 8.21 10.58
N GLU A 74 -22.62 9.15 9.76
CA GLU A 74 -22.24 9.21 8.35
C GLU A 74 -20.75 9.55 8.17
N PHE A 75 -20.19 10.43 9.00
CA PHE A 75 -18.75 10.70 9.02
C PHE A 75 -17.96 9.42 9.30
N TYR A 76 -18.28 8.67 10.35
CA TYR A 76 -17.59 7.43 10.69
C TYR A 76 -17.77 6.35 9.62
N ARG A 77 -18.98 6.21 9.07
CA ARG A 77 -19.28 5.26 8.00
C ARG A 77 -18.44 5.52 6.75
N VAL A 78 -18.35 6.77 6.28
CA VAL A 78 -17.55 7.14 5.12
C VAL A 78 -16.07 6.85 5.34
N HIS A 79 -15.53 7.20 6.52
CA HIS A 79 -14.12 6.94 6.81
C HIS A 79 -13.82 5.45 6.95
N TRP A 80 -14.72 4.68 7.55
CA TRP A 80 -14.60 3.21 7.61
C TRP A 80 -14.64 2.58 6.20
N LEU A 81 -15.57 2.99 5.35
CA LEU A 81 -15.66 2.50 3.96
C LEU A 81 -14.37 2.80 3.17
N ARG A 82 -13.77 3.97 3.36
CA ARG A 82 -12.49 4.32 2.73
C ARG A 82 -11.33 3.47 3.26
N ALA A 83 -11.23 3.31 4.57
CA ALA A 83 -10.20 2.48 5.19
C ALA A 83 -10.31 1.03 4.71
N LYS A 84 -11.55 0.51 4.63
CA LYS A 84 -11.85 -0.81 4.06
C LYS A 84 -11.43 -0.89 2.60
N ALA A 85 -11.83 0.05 1.76
CA ALA A 85 -11.48 0.07 0.34
C ALA A 85 -9.96 0.17 0.10
N LEU A 86 -9.26 0.95 0.93
CA LEU A 86 -7.79 1.06 0.88
C LEU A 86 -7.15 -0.28 1.22
N ARG A 87 -7.58 -0.92 2.31
CA ARG A 87 -7.10 -2.26 2.70
C ARG A 87 -7.38 -3.30 1.63
N ASP A 88 -8.59 -3.33 1.10
CA ASP A 88 -8.99 -4.32 0.07
C ASP A 88 -8.16 -4.11 -1.20
N ARG A 89 -7.89 -2.86 -1.61
CA ARG A 89 -6.97 -2.56 -2.72
C ARG A 89 -5.54 -2.99 -2.43
N TRP A 90 -5.00 -2.71 -1.26
CA TRP A 90 -3.64 -3.17 -0.91
C TRP A 90 -3.55 -4.68 -0.97
N ARG A 91 -4.59 -5.39 -0.51
CA ARG A 91 -4.66 -6.85 -0.63
C ARG A 91 -4.68 -7.32 -2.08
N GLU A 92 -5.43 -6.64 -2.95
CA GLU A 92 -5.44 -6.91 -4.40
C GLU A 92 -4.08 -6.63 -5.04
N GLU A 93 -3.46 -5.48 -4.76
CA GLU A 93 -2.15 -5.08 -5.29
C GLU A 93 -1.07 -6.09 -4.87
N MET A 94 -1.07 -6.54 -3.62
CA MET A 94 -0.15 -7.57 -3.13
C MET A 94 -0.30 -8.90 -3.90
N LEU A 95 -1.54 -9.33 -4.15
CA LEU A 95 -1.81 -10.53 -4.93
C LEU A 95 -1.35 -10.38 -6.39
N LEU A 96 -1.69 -9.24 -7.02
CA LEU A 96 -1.34 -8.95 -8.41
C LEU A 96 0.17 -8.90 -8.60
N VAL A 97 0.90 -8.18 -7.75
CA VAL A 97 2.36 -8.08 -7.83
C VAL A 97 3.02 -9.45 -7.72
N THR A 98 2.51 -10.32 -6.84
CA THR A 98 3.03 -11.69 -6.70
C THR A 98 2.80 -12.52 -7.97
N LEU A 99 1.62 -12.39 -8.59
CA LEU A 99 1.30 -13.07 -9.85
C LEU A 99 2.12 -12.49 -11.02
N GLU A 100 2.30 -11.17 -11.09
CA GLU A 100 3.09 -10.50 -12.12
C GLU A 100 4.56 -10.92 -12.07
N MET A 101 5.14 -11.11 -10.88
CA MET A 101 6.49 -11.65 -10.71
C MET A 101 6.63 -13.05 -11.31
N ASP A 102 5.70 -13.96 -10.99
CA ASP A 102 5.68 -15.32 -11.53
C ASP A 102 5.49 -15.32 -13.06
N TRP A 103 4.55 -14.52 -13.57
CA TRP A 103 4.32 -14.37 -15.00
C TRP A 103 5.52 -13.78 -15.74
N THR A 104 6.26 -12.86 -15.12
CA THR A 104 7.47 -12.28 -15.71
C THR A 104 8.54 -13.35 -15.92
N CYS A 105 8.79 -14.20 -14.91
CA CYS A 105 9.71 -15.33 -15.04
C CYS A 105 9.28 -16.31 -16.13
N LYS A 106 8.00 -16.70 -16.14
CA LYS A 106 7.43 -17.59 -17.17
C LYS A 106 7.54 -17.00 -18.56
N PHE A 107 7.32 -15.70 -18.71
CA PHE A 107 7.47 -15.00 -19.98
C PHE A 107 8.91 -15.05 -20.49
N PHE A 108 9.91 -14.79 -19.65
CA PHE A 108 11.32 -14.88 -20.06
C PHE A 108 11.75 -16.29 -20.44
N LEU A 109 11.30 -17.30 -19.68
CA LEU A 109 11.55 -18.71 -20.03
C LEU A 109 10.90 -19.07 -21.38
N TRP A 110 9.64 -18.69 -21.57
CA TRP A 110 8.97 -18.89 -22.85
C TRP A 110 9.70 -18.20 -24.01
N LYS A 111 10.16 -16.96 -23.82
CA LYS A 111 10.97 -16.24 -24.81
C LYS A 111 12.29 -16.95 -25.11
N THR A 112 12.94 -17.54 -24.12
CA THR A 112 14.16 -18.33 -24.28
C THR A 112 13.93 -19.50 -25.23
N THR A 113 12.82 -20.24 -25.04
CA THR A 113 12.42 -21.36 -25.90
C THR A 113 12.12 -20.89 -27.32
N ILE A 114 11.29 -19.87 -27.50
CA ILE A 114 10.92 -19.34 -28.83
C ILE A 114 12.17 -18.91 -29.62
N TRP A 115 13.10 -18.21 -28.99
CA TRP A 115 14.34 -17.82 -29.66
C TRP A 115 15.28 -19.00 -29.93
N GLY A 116 15.24 -20.05 -29.10
CA GLY A 116 15.93 -21.31 -29.34
C GLY A 116 15.39 -22.05 -30.56
N GLU A 117 14.06 -22.09 -30.72
CA GLU A 117 13.40 -22.65 -31.90
C GLU A 117 13.76 -21.87 -33.17
N HIS A 118 13.70 -20.53 -33.13
CA HIS A 118 14.12 -19.70 -34.27
C HIS A 118 15.60 -19.90 -34.64
N MET A 119 16.47 -20.15 -33.66
CA MET A 119 17.86 -20.49 -33.91
C MET A 119 17.97 -21.80 -34.69
N GLN A 120 17.26 -22.85 -34.26
CA GLN A 120 17.24 -24.15 -34.94
C GLN A 120 16.71 -24.02 -36.38
N GLU A 121 15.58 -23.34 -36.57
CA GLU A 121 14.98 -23.11 -37.89
C GLU A 121 15.93 -22.34 -38.82
N SER A 122 16.66 -21.35 -38.28
CA SER A 122 17.65 -20.59 -39.06
C SER A 122 18.84 -21.44 -39.48
N LEU A 123 19.26 -22.40 -38.65
CA LEU A 123 20.32 -23.36 -38.98
C LEU A 123 19.87 -24.31 -40.10
N GLU A 124 18.63 -24.82 -40.02
CA GLU A 124 18.03 -25.67 -41.07
C GLU A 124 17.95 -24.94 -42.42
N LYS A 125 17.56 -23.66 -42.40
CA LYS A 125 17.49 -22.79 -43.57
C LYS A 125 18.86 -22.30 -44.07
N ARG A 126 19.97 -22.70 -43.43
CA ARG A 126 21.35 -22.27 -43.73
C ARG A 126 21.55 -20.75 -43.68
N LEU A 127 20.91 -20.10 -42.71
CA LEU A 127 21.02 -18.66 -42.43
C LEU A 127 21.82 -18.43 -41.12
N PRO A 128 23.16 -18.60 -41.14
CA PRO A 128 23.96 -18.63 -39.91
C PRO A 128 23.89 -17.32 -39.11
N GLY A 129 23.80 -16.16 -39.77
CA GLY A 129 23.69 -14.86 -39.09
C GLY A 129 22.38 -14.71 -38.29
N HIS A 130 21.27 -15.22 -38.83
CA HIS A 130 19.98 -15.24 -38.13
C HIS A 130 20.01 -16.19 -36.94
N GLY A 131 20.64 -17.36 -37.12
CA GLY A 131 20.89 -18.31 -36.03
C GLY A 131 21.71 -17.70 -34.89
N CYS A 132 22.81 -17.01 -35.20
CA CYS A 132 23.63 -16.33 -34.19
C CYS A 132 22.85 -15.25 -33.42
N TYR A 133 22.03 -14.44 -34.11
CA TYR A 133 21.21 -13.43 -33.45
C TYR A 133 20.14 -14.07 -32.55
N ALA A 134 19.42 -15.08 -33.05
CA ALA A 134 18.42 -15.80 -32.29
C ALA A 134 19.03 -16.48 -31.05
N GLY A 135 20.20 -17.11 -31.19
CA GLY A 135 20.95 -17.68 -30.05
C GLY A 135 21.34 -16.64 -29.01
N ARG A 136 21.79 -15.46 -29.43
CA ARG A 136 22.07 -14.34 -28.52
C ARG A 136 20.81 -13.87 -27.78
N GLN A 137 19.67 -13.78 -28.46
CA GLN A 137 18.40 -13.41 -27.84
C GLN A 137 17.93 -14.48 -26.84
N SER A 138 18.01 -15.76 -27.20
CA SER A 138 17.68 -16.87 -26.30
C SER A 138 18.53 -16.80 -25.03
N HIS A 139 19.85 -16.62 -25.16
CA HIS A 139 20.74 -16.49 -24.00
C HIS A 139 20.41 -15.26 -23.13
N MET A 140 20.14 -14.10 -23.75
CA MET A 140 19.74 -12.89 -23.02
C MET A 140 18.47 -13.11 -22.19
N TYR A 141 17.43 -13.72 -22.77
CA TYR A 141 16.19 -14.01 -22.04
C TYR A 141 16.40 -15.07 -20.94
N SER A 142 17.33 -16.01 -21.14
CA SER A 142 17.69 -16.98 -20.09
C SER A 142 18.33 -16.29 -18.88
N LEU A 143 19.24 -15.33 -19.11
CA LEU A 143 19.83 -14.53 -18.04
C LEU A 143 18.77 -13.70 -17.30
N LEU A 144 17.89 -13.01 -18.05
CA LEU A 144 16.78 -12.25 -17.45
C LEU A 144 15.86 -13.14 -16.60
N ALA A 145 15.60 -14.37 -17.02
CA ALA A 145 14.81 -15.32 -16.24
C ALA A 145 15.50 -15.70 -14.93
N GLN A 146 16.81 -15.99 -14.97
CA GLN A 146 17.59 -16.35 -13.80
C GLN A 146 17.67 -15.18 -12.80
N ASP A 147 17.97 -13.98 -13.30
CA ASP A 147 18.05 -12.77 -12.48
C ASP A 147 16.70 -12.44 -11.83
N ALA A 148 15.60 -12.52 -12.61
CA ALA A 148 14.25 -12.27 -12.10
C ALA A 148 13.85 -13.31 -11.04
N GLN A 149 14.12 -14.60 -11.28
CA GLN A 149 13.84 -15.66 -10.30
C GLN A 149 14.60 -15.43 -8.99
N ALA A 150 15.89 -15.13 -9.06
CA ALA A 150 16.69 -14.83 -7.88
C ALA A 150 16.13 -13.63 -7.11
N ALA A 151 15.85 -12.52 -7.80
CA ALA A 151 15.32 -11.31 -7.18
C ALA A 151 13.92 -11.51 -6.54
N PHE A 152 13.06 -12.32 -7.16
CA PHE A 152 11.70 -12.53 -6.67
C PHE A 152 11.62 -13.60 -5.57
N GLN A 153 12.53 -14.56 -5.55
CA GLN A 153 12.57 -15.58 -4.50
C GLN A 153 12.87 -14.94 -3.13
N ASP A 154 13.79 -13.98 -3.08
CA ASP A 154 14.08 -13.21 -1.87
C ASP A 154 12.83 -12.46 -1.36
N LEU A 155 12.07 -11.86 -2.27
CA LEU A 155 10.85 -11.14 -1.91
C LEU A 155 9.72 -12.08 -1.46
N GLN A 156 9.56 -13.25 -2.10
CA GLN A 156 8.55 -14.23 -1.69
C GLN A 156 8.81 -14.76 -0.27
N ASN A 157 10.07 -14.97 0.11
CA ASN A 157 10.42 -15.40 1.47
C ASN A 157 10.02 -14.34 2.51
N VAL A 158 10.33 -13.06 2.25
CA VAL A 158 9.94 -11.94 3.12
C VAL A 158 8.41 -11.81 3.25
N LEU A 159 7.67 -12.06 2.17
CA LEU A 159 6.20 -11.98 2.18
C LEU A 159 5.55 -13.14 2.94
N ILE A 160 6.14 -14.33 2.92
CA ILE A 160 5.69 -15.47 3.72
C ILE A 160 5.90 -15.19 5.21
N GLU A 161 7.08 -14.70 5.59
CA GLU A 161 7.40 -14.33 6.98
C GLU A 161 6.48 -13.23 7.52
N ALA A 162 6.12 -12.24 6.70
CA ALA A 162 5.21 -11.16 7.11
C ALA A 162 3.72 -11.56 7.14
N GLY A 163 3.35 -12.71 6.59
CA GLY A 163 1.97 -13.22 6.57
C GLY A 163 1.62 -14.15 7.75
N ASP A 164 2.64 -14.65 8.46
CA ASP A 164 2.51 -15.55 9.62
C ASP A 164 2.51 -14.81 10.98
N GLU A 165 2.65 -13.47 10.98
CA GLU A 165 2.47 -12.57 12.15
C GLU A 165 1.06 -11.94 12.21
#